data_AF-A0A7X4CKR7-F1
#
_entry.id   AF-A0A7X4CKR7-F1
#
_cell.length_a   1.000
_cell.length_b   1.000
_cell.length_c   1.000
_cell.angle_alpha   90.00
_cell.angle_beta   90.00
_cell.angle_gamma   90.00
#
_symmetry.space_group_name_H-M   'P 1'
#
loop_
_entity.id
_entity.type
_entity.pdbx_description
1 polymer ?
#
loop_
_entity_poly.entity_id
_entity_poly.type
_entity_poly.pdbx_seq_one_letter_code
_entity_poly.pdbx_strand_id
1 'polypeptide(L)'
;SGTGGGTLAGYVLCFRTSGDEGGSWSEETAINLPGETASNYHDVLFQLRSGRLVLPTRFCPPCTFPELKGAGAHGTFQGKRFKTEGHAHGPEIDTSQVYFSDDEGATWQRGPQDIVIWHQDGYGGMWPCDEPGAVQLSDGRLLMMFRTTLGRLYQSISEDEGITWSLPQPTELASSYSPCRLRTIPTTGDLLCVWNQVSGDEIRRGFRRSRLSLAISTDDGVSWRNFKTLEVGGPADRSDRVAPDDEIGMVRGEKELGELPTDMIYVSYPNAHFFGDEVVLLYDFGPQLDASTDPPSWPRHRKIVIRPIAWLYD
;
A
#
# COMPACT_ATOMS: atom_id res chain seq x y z
N SER A 1 0.80 0.06 -21.10
CA SER A 1 0.42 -0.32 -22.47
C SER A 1 1.29 0.43 -23.46
N GLY A 2 2.01 -0.29 -24.31
CA GLY A 2 2.86 0.28 -25.35
C GLY A 2 3.85 -0.77 -25.84
N THR A 3 3.47 -1.50 -26.89
CA THR A 3 4.31 -2.47 -27.59
C THR A 3 5.35 -1.75 -28.44
N GLY A 4 6.62 -1.81 -28.03
CA GLY A 4 7.78 -1.43 -28.84
C GLY A 4 8.79 -2.56 -28.81
N GLY A 5 9.09 -3.13 -29.98
CA GLY A 5 10.07 -4.20 -30.14
C GLY A 5 11.46 -3.77 -29.70
N GLY A 6 11.92 -4.36 -28.59
CA GLY A 6 13.27 -4.28 -28.04
C GLY A 6 13.45 -5.53 -27.18
N THR A 7 14.66 -6.09 -27.17
CA THR A 7 15.05 -7.43 -26.70
C THR A 7 14.95 -7.66 -25.19
N LEU A 8 13.75 -7.50 -24.59
CA LEU A 8 13.45 -7.80 -23.18
C LEU A 8 12.07 -8.46 -23.00
N ALA A 9 11.66 -9.33 -23.93
CA ALA A 9 10.46 -10.16 -23.76
C ALA A 9 10.67 -11.18 -22.62
N GLY A 10 10.38 -10.77 -21.38
CA GLY A 10 10.51 -11.61 -20.18
C GLY A 10 10.99 -10.90 -18.91
N TYR A 11 11.40 -9.63 -19.00
CA TYR A 11 11.79 -8.80 -17.85
C TYR A 11 10.62 -7.92 -17.42
N VAL A 12 10.41 -7.76 -16.10
CA VAL A 12 9.24 -7.04 -15.56
C VAL A 12 9.64 -5.77 -14.80
N LEU A 13 10.87 -5.71 -14.27
CA LEU A 13 11.42 -4.56 -13.55
C LEU A 13 12.81 -4.19 -14.07
N CYS A 14 12.98 -2.92 -14.43
CA CYS A 14 14.27 -2.33 -14.81
C CYS A 14 14.64 -1.17 -13.88
N PHE A 15 15.93 -0.94 -13.74
CA PHE A 15 16.53 0.16 -13.00
C PHE A 15 17.32 1.06 -13.94
N ARG A 16 17.27 2.37 -13.67
CA ARG A 16 18.08 3.39 -14.34
C ARG A 16 18.53 4.41 -13.32
N THR A 17 19.70 4.99 -13.55
CA THR A 17 20.23 6.11 -12.76
C THR A 17 20.29 7.38 -13.60
N SER A 18 20.31 8.51 -12.92
CA SER A 18 20.60 9.82 -13.50
C SER A 18 21.59 10.54 -12.59
N GLY A 19 22.68 11.03 -13.18
CA GLY A 19 23.69 11.84 -12.49
C GLY A 19 23.53 13.35 -12.72
N ASP A 20 22.47 13.76 -13.42
CA ASP A 20 22.24 15.12 -13.91
C ASP A 20 20.81 15.61 -13.61
N GLU A 21 20.30 15.25 -12.42
CA GLU A 21 18.99 15.68 -11.92
C GLU A 21 17.81 15.31 -12.84
N GLY A 22 17.93 14.19 -13.56
CA GLY A 22 16.91 13.67 -14.47
C GLY A 22 17.00 14.20 -15.90
N GLY A 23 18.06 14.93 -16.25
CA GLY A 23 18.31 15.42 -17.61
C GLY A 23 18.56 14.29 -18.61
N SER A 24 19.28 13.26 -18.18
CA SER A 24 19.56 12.04 -18.92
C SER A 24 19.54 10.80 -18.00
N TRP A 25 19.42 9.63 -18.61
CA TRP A 25 19.29 8.35 -17.92
C TRP A 25 20.27 7.34 -18.46
N SER A 26 20.79 6.48 -17.58
CA SER A 26 21.59 5.31 -17.96
C SER A 26 20.81 4.35 -18.87
N GLU A 27 21.54 3.40 -19.45
CA GLU A 27 20.95 2.17 -19.97
C GLU A 27 20.20 1.41 -18.86
N GLU A 28 19.28 0.52 -19.26
CA GLU A 28 18.50 -0.29 -18.33
C GLU A 28 19.31 -1.43 -17.75
N THR A 29 19.27 -1.54 -16.42
CA THR A 29 19.69 -2.75 -15.69
C THR A 29 18.44 -3.56 -15.33
N ALA A 30 18.46 -4.87 -15.60
CA ALA A 30 17.40 -5.76 -15.15
C ALA A 30 17.48 -5.99 -13.63
N ILE A 31 16.35 -5.87 -12.94
CA ILE A 31 16.27 -6.18 -11.50
C ILE A 31 15.95 -7.68 -11.30
N ASN A 32 15.01 -8.20 -12.07
CA ASN A 32 14.52 -9.58 -11.94
C ASN A 32 15.02 -10.48 -13.07
N LEU A 33 15.10 -11.78 -12.80
CA LEU A 33 15.50 -12.76 -13.82
C LEU A 33 14.39 -12.96 -14.87
N PRO A 34 14.73 -13.36 -16.11
CA PRO A 34 13.72 -13.69 -17.12
C PRO A 34 12.70 -14.70 -16.61
N GLY A 35 11.41 -14.35 -16.71
CA GLY A 35 10.30 -15.20 -16.27
C GLY A 35 9.92 -15.05 -14.79
N GLU A 36 10.71 -14.36 -13.98
CA GLU A 36 10.23 -13.88 -12.68
C GLU A 36 9.20 -12.77 -12.91
N THR A 37 8.19 -12.73 -12.05
CA THR A 37 7.14 -11.71 -12.10
C THR A 37 7.13 -10.97 -10.79
N ALA A 38 7.39 -9.67 -10.87
CA ALA A 38 7.41 -8.77 -9.73
C ALA A 38 6.85 -7.43 -10.19
N SER A 39 6.10 -6.77 -9.31
CA SER A 39 5.68 -5.38 -9.50
C SER A 39 5.85 -4.64 -8.18
N ASN A 40 6.19 -3.36 -8.23
CA ASN A 40 6.39 -2.57 -7.02
C ASN A 40 5.25 -1.56 -6.82
N TYR A 41 4.97 -1.25 -5.56
CA TYR A 41 4.24 -0.04 -5.21
C TYR A 41 5.09 1.19 -5.57
N HIS A 42 4.48 2.36 -5.72
CA HIS A 42 5.24 3.55 -6.11
C HIS A 42 6.25 3.93 -5.01
N ASP A 43 7.46 4.33 -5.45
CA ASP A 43 8.45 4.99 -4.59
C ASP A 43 8.85 4.14 -3.35
N VAL A 44 8.94 2.81 -3.49
CA VAL A 44 9.34 1.89 -2.40
C VAL A 44 10.82 1.48 -2.43
N LEU A 45 11.56 1.87 -3.46
CA LEU A 45 13.02 1.75 -3.47
C LEU A 45 13.62 2.70 -2.43
N PHE A 46 14.52 2.21 -1.59
CA PHE A 46 15.25 3.03 -0.63
C PHE A 46 16.68 2.52 -0.43
N GLN A 47 17.55 3.40 0.05
CA GLN A 47 18.93 3.09 0.38
C GLN A 47 19.10 2.95 1.90
N LEU A 48 19.76 1.89 2.33
CA LEU A 48 20.15 1.68 3.73
C LEU A 48 21.36 2.54 4.10
N ARG A 49 21.60 2.74 5.39
CA ARG A 49 22.82 3.39 5.90
C ARG A 49 24.12 2.72 5.45
N SER A 50 24.09 1.42 5.13
CA SER A 50 25.24 0.67 4.58
C SER A 50 25.51 0.97 3.10
N GLY A 51 24.61 1.66 2.40
CA GLY A 51 24.70 1.95 0.98
C GLY A 51 23.90 0.98 0.10
N ARG A 52 23.48 -0.18 0.64
CA ARG A 52 22.63 -1.16 -0.05
C ARG A 52 21.30 -0.52 -0.48
N LEU A 53 20.89 -0.80 -1.72
CA LEU A 53 19.54 -0.52 -2.20
C LEU A 53 18.61 -1.68 -1.87
N VAL A 54 17.39 -1.39 -1.41
CA VAL A 54 16.36 -2.37 -1.09
C VAL A 54 15.07 -2.00 -1.82
N LEU A 55 14.50 -2.96 -2.55
CA LEU A 55 13.27 -2.84 -3.31
C LEU A 55 12.27 -3.92 -2.89
N PRO A 56 11.29 -3.58 -2.04
CA PRO A 56 10.12 -4.41 -1.82
C PRO A 56 9.25 -4.47 -3.08
N THR A 57 8.83 -5.67 -3.46
CA THR A 57 7.94 -5.93 -4.60
C THR A 57 6.83 -6.88 -4.18
N ARG A 58 5.82 -7.02 -5.03
CA ARG A 58 4.77 -8.01 -4.91
C ARG A 58 4.76 -8.93 -6.12
N PHE A 59 4.33 -10.16 -5.92
CA PHE A 59 3.97 -11.11 -6.94
C PHE A 59 2.49 -11.47 -6.81
N CYS A 60 1.75 -11.34 -7.92
CA CYS A 60 0.34 -11.66 -8.00
C CYS A 60 0.11 -12.52 -9.25
N PRO A 61 -0.05 -13.85 -9.11
CA PRO A 61 -0.43 -14.67 -10.22
C PRO A 61 -1.85 -14.32 -10.68
N PRO A 62 -2.15 -14.45 -11.99
CA PRO A 62 -3.49 -14.24 -12.50
C PRO A 62 -4.40 -15.39 -12.04
N CYS A 63 -5.13 -15.17 -10.95
CA CYS A 63 -6.14 -16.10 -10.44
C CYS A 63 -7.54 -15.78 -11.00
N THR A 64 -7.64 -15.62 -12.33
CA THR A 64 -8.87 -15.22 -13.01
C THR A 64 -9.67 -16.43 -13.50
N PHE A 65 -10.93 -16.53 -13.08
CA PHE A 65 -11.83 -17.63 -13.43
C PHE A 65 -13.09 -17.10 -14.16
N PRO A 66 -13.58 -17.75 -15.22
CA PRO A 66 -14.76 -17.31 -15.95
C PRO A 66 -16.01 -17.10 -15.08
N GLU A 67 -16.22 -17.98 -14.10
CA GLU A 67 -17.34 -17.95 -13.16
C GLU A 67 -17.27 -16.80 -12.14
N LEU A 68 -16.09 -16.16 -12.00
CA LEU A 68 -15.87 -15.00 -11.14
C LEU A 68 -15.81 -13.69 -11.93
N LYS A 69 -16.14 -13.71 -13.22
CA LYS A 69 -16.19 -12.51 -14.05
C LYS A 69 -17.19 -11.52 -13.46
N GLY A 70 -16.70 -10.34 -13.09
CA GLY A 70 -17.52 -9.29 -12.48
C GLY A 70 -17.69 -9.40 -10.97
N ALA A 71 -17.13 -10.41 -10.30
CA ALA A 71 -17.18 -10.53 -8.84
C ALA A 71 -16.66 -9.26 -8.15
N GLY A 72 -17.38 -8.81 -7.13
CA GLY A 72 -17.12 -7.56 -6.42
C GLY A 72 -18.31 -7.11 -5.60
N ALA A 73 -18.12 -6.02 -4.85
CA ALA A 73 -19.20 -5.31 -4.20
C ALA A 73 -19.82 -4.31 -5.17
N HIS A 74 -21.14 -4.26 -5.19
CA HIS A 74 -21.91 -3.39 -6.06
C HIS A 74 -22.92 -2.59 -5.25
N GLY A 75 -23.03 -1.31 -5.57
CA GLY A 75 -24.04 -0.42 -5.01
C GLY A 75 -24.83 0.29 -6.12
N THR A 76 -25.87 0.97 -5.71
CA THR A 76 -26.65 1.89 -6.54
C THR A 76 -26.32 3.31 -6.13
N PHE A 77 -26.08 4.18 -7.09
CA PHE A 77 -25.87 5.60 -6.86
C PHE A 77 -26.73 6.39 -7.83
N GLN A 78 -27.69 7.14 -7.30
CA GLN A 78 -28.64 7.91 -8.10
C GLN A 78 -29.34 7.04 -9.15
N GLY A 79 -29.75 5.83 -8.75
CA GLY A 79 -30.44 4.86 -9.61
C GLY A 79 -29.55 4.08 -10.59
N LYS A 80 -28.24 4.34 -10.64
CA LYS A 80 -27.29 3.58 -11.48
C LYS A 80 -26.48 2.59 -10.66
N ARG A 81 -26.41 1.34 -11.11
CA ARG A 81 -25.57 0.31 -10.48
C ARG A 81 -24.11 0.48 -10.88
N PHE A 82 -23.19 0.37 -9.93
CA PHE A 82 -21.76 0.30 -10.24
C PHE A 82 -21.00 -0.53 -9.21
N LYS A 83 -19.78 -0.91 -9.59
CA LYS A 83 -18.88 -1.72 -8.78
C LYS A 83 -18.00 -0.80 -7.92
N THR A 84 -18.15 -0.86 -6.60
CA THR A 84 -17.32 -0.07 -5.66
C THR A 84 -15.96 -0.70 -5.47
N GLU A 85 -15.87 -2.02 -5.55
CA GLU A 85 -14.63 -2.75 -5.37
C GLU A 85 -14.59 -4.14 -6.03
N GLY A 86 -13.39 -4.60 -6.41
CA GLY A 86 -13.17 -5.94 -6.98
C GLY A 86 -12.24 -6.86 -6.18
N HIS A 87 -11.24 -6.33 -5.47
CA HIS A 87 -10.33 -7.14 -4.67
C HIS A 87 -11.04 -7.94 -3.58
N ALA A 88 -10.45 -9.07 -3.18
CA ALA A 88 -10.98 -10.03 -2.21
C ALA A 88 -12.31 -10.73 -2.61
N HIS A 89 -12.79 -10.53 -3.85
CA HIS A 89 -14.00 -11.19 -4.38
C HIS A 89 -13.72 -12.34 -5.34
N GLY A 90 -12.46 -12.57 -5.67
CA GLY A 90 -11.96 -13.81 -6.26
C GLY A 90 -10.73 -14.31 -5.50
N PRO A 91 -10.15 -15.46 -5.89
CA PRO A 91 -8.89 -15.91 -5.34
C PRO A 91 -7.81 -14.88 -5.65
N GLU A 92 -7.16 -14.38 -4.62
CA GLU A 92 -6.14 -13.34 -4.72
C GLU A 92 -4.99 -13.79 -3.83
N ILE A 93 -3.90 -14.19 -4.48
CA ILE A 93 -2.71 -14.76 -3.86
C ILE A 93 -1.58 -13.77 -4.09
N ASP A 94 -1.54 -12.68 -3.32
CA ASP A 94 -0.42 -11.75 -3.36
C ASP A 94 0.65 -12.17 -2.35
N THR A 95 1.88 -12.35 -2.84
CA THR A 95 3.07 -12.50 -1.99
C THR A 95 3.96 -11.28 -2.11
N SER A 96 4.69 -10.96 -1.05
CA SER A 96 5.73 -9.93 -1.11
C SER A 96 7.10 -10.56 -1.31
N GLN A 97 7.95 -9.88 -2.08
CA GLN A 97 9.31 -10.28 -2.43
C GLN A 97 10.23 -9.09 -2.20
N VAL A 98 11.53 -9.33 -2.06
CA VAL A 98 12.52 -8.25 -1.89
C VAL A 98 13.67 -8.47 -2.85
N TYR A 99 14.05 -7.41 -3.55
CA TYR A 99 15.29 -7.34 -4.31
C TYR A 99 16.24 -6.35 -3.64
N PHE A 100 17.54 -6.59 -3.74
CA PHE A 100 18.55 -5.69 -3.22
C PHE A 100 19.77 -5.60 -4.14
N SER A 101 20.50 -4.50 -4.02
CA SER A 101 21.73 -4.23 -4.77
C SER A 101 22.77 -3.60 -3.85
N ASP A 102 24.01 -4.08 -3.97
CA ASP A 102 25.18 -3.63 -3.20
C ASP A 102 26.17 -2.81 -4.05
N ASP A 103 25.82 -2.51 -5.30
CA ASP A 103 26.67 -1.89 -6.31
C ASP A 103 25.93 -0.76 -7.05
N GLU A 104 25.17 0.04 -6.30
CA GLU A 104 24.44 1.21 -6.79
C GLU A 104 23.43 0.90 -7.91
N GLY A 105 22.90 -0.34 -7.91
CA GLY A 105 21.90 -0.81 -8.87
C GLY A 105 22.48 -1.36 -10.17
N ALA A 106 23.79 -1.61 -10.23
CA ALA A 106 24.44 -2.25 -11.38
C ALA A 106 24.09 -3.75 -11.48
N THR A 107 23.92 -4.44 -10.34
CA THR A 107 23.38 -5.80 -10.26
C THR A 107 22.39 -5.94 -9.11
N TRP A 108 21.44 -6.86 -9.27
CA TRP A 108 20.36 -7.08 -8.31
C TRP A 108 20.27 -8.55 -7.92
N GLN A 109 19.90 -8.80 -6.66
CA GLN A 109 19.67 -10.12 -6.10
C GLN A 109 18.25 -10.18 -5.52
N ARG A 110 17.55 -11.30 -5.76
CA ARG A 110 16.28 -11.59 -5.11
C ARG A 110 16.53 -12.27 -3.76
N GLY A 111 15.82 -11.82 -2.72
CA GLY A 111 15.77 -12.52 -1.44
C GLY A 111 15.23 -13.95 -1.58
N PRO A 112 15.54 -14.83 -0.61
CA PRO A 112 15.16 -16.23 -0.67
C PRO A 112 13.69 -16.50 -0.32
N GLN A 113 12.94 -15.49 0.15
CA GLN A 113 11.58 -15.66 0.68
C GLN A 113 10.51 -14.98 -0.17
N ASP A 114 9.41 -15.68 -0.37
CA ASP A 114 8.10 -15.09 -0.61
C ASP A 114 7.40 -14.91 0.74
N ILE A 115 6.95 -13.69 1.03
CA ILE A 115 6.35 -13.33 2.30
C ILE A 115 4.84 -13.40 2.17
N VAL A 116 4.22 -14.17 3.07
CA VAL A 116 2.77 -14.32 3.25
C VAL A 116 2.46 -14.40 4.74
N ILE A 117 1.21 -14.15 5.11
CA ILE A 117 0.74 -14.33 6.48
C ILE A 117 0.41 -15.80 6.68
N TRP A 118 0.97 -16.40 7.73
CA TRP A 118 0.63 -17.75 8.18
C TRP A 118 -0.19 -17.66 9.48
N HIS A 119 -1.51 -17.54 9.34
CA HIS A 119 -2.37 -17.23 10.49
C HIS A 119 -2.70 -18.49 11.30
N GLN A 120 -2.51 -18.43 12.62
CA GLN A 120 -2.80 -19.53 13.56
C GLN A 120 -2.18 -20.86 13.12
N ASP A 121 -0.86 -20.87 12.88
CA ASP A 121 -0.11 -22.04 12.38
C ASP A 121 -0.74 -22.67 11.11
N GLY A 122 -1.40 -21.84 10.30
CA GLY A 122 -2.06 -22.23 9.05
C GLY A 122 -3.52 -22.66 9.19
N TYR A 123 -4.01 -22.94 10.40
CA TYR A 123 -5.43 -23.27 10.60
C TYR A 123 -6.35 -22.07 10.35
N GLY A 124 -5.83 -20.86 10.56
CA GLY A 124 -6.50 -19.61 10.22
C GLY A 124 -6.32 -19.19 8.75
N GLY A 125 -5.66 -20.02 7.94
CA GLY A 125 -5.40 -19.78 6.52
C GLY A 125 -4.08 -19.05 6.22
N MET A 126 -3.78 -18.96 4.93
CA MET A 126 -2.69 -18.16 4.38
C MET A 126 -3.27 -16.91 3.74
N TRP A 127 -2.73 -15.74 4.07
CA TRP A 127 -3.29 -14.46 3.63
C TRP A 127 -2.26 -13.60 2.91
N PRO A 128 -2.72 -12.75 1.97
CA PRO A 128 -1.82 -11.99 1.13
C PRO A 128 -1.04 -10.94 1.92
N CYS A 129 0.22 -10.77 1.53
CA CYS A 129 1.06 -9.63 1.87
C CYS A 129 1.30 -8.85 0.59
N ASP A 130 0.56 -7.76 0.42
CA ASP A 130 0.51 -7.05 -0.85
C ASP A 130 1.04 -5.60 -0.72
N GLU A 131 1.48 -5.04 -1.85
CA GLU A 131 2.06 -3.71 -2.03
C GLU A 131 2.91 -3.25 -0.83
N PRO A 132 4.00 -3.98 -0.52
CA PRO A 132 4.80 -3.72 0.67
C PRO A 132 5.52 -2.37 0.59
N GLY A 133 5.69 -1.72 1.74
CA GLY A 133 6.58 -0.59 1.94
C GLY A 133 7.47 -0.83 3.15
N ALA A 134 8.75 -0.46 3.07
CA ALA A 134 9.71 -0.68 4.15
C ALA A 134 10.55 0.55 4.47
N VAL A 135 11.10 0.58 5.69
CA VAL A 135 12.02 1.60 6.19
C VAL A 135 13.10 0.95 7.06
N GLN A 136 14.24 1.62 7.19
CA GLN A 136 15.27 1.24 8.17
C GLN A 136 14.98 1.91 9.52
N LEU A 137 14.92 1.11 10.58
CA LEU A 137 14.71 1.52 11.96
C LEU A 137 15.97 2.18 12.55
N SER A 138 15.81 2.80 13.73
CA SER A 138 16.90 3.49 14.42
C SER A 138 18.07 2.56 14.76
N ASP A 139 17.78 1.30 15.11
CA ASP A 139 18.76 0.27 15.46
C ASP A 139 19.39 -0.47 14.28
N GLY A 140 18.95 -0.19 13.05
CA GLY A 140 19.49 -0.80 11.82
C GLY A 140 18.65 -1.93 11.24
N ARG A 141 17.71 -2.50 12.01
CA ARG A 141 16.71 -3.44 11.49
C ARG A 141 15.82 -2.76 10.44
N LEU A 142 15.15 -3.55 9.62
CA LEU A 142 14.15 -3.04 8.67
C LEU A 142 12.75 -3.42 9.12
N LEU A 143 11.82 -2.47 9.02
CA LEU A 143 10.38 -2.71 9.20
C LEU A 143 9.71 -2.63 7.84
N MET A 144 8.98 -3.68 7.47
CA MET A 144 8.11 -3.73 6.30
C MET A 144 6.66 -3.82 6.74
N MET A 145 5.78 -3.06 6.08
CA MET A 145 4.33 -3.11 6.27
C MET A 145 3.62 -3.52 4.99
N PHE A 146 2.48 -4.21 5.16
CA PHE A 146 1.69 -4.80 4.07
C PHE A 146 0.24 -4.34 4.13
N ARG A 147 -0.39 -4.18 2.96
CA ARG A 147 -1.86 -4.23 2.87
C ARG A 147 -2.31 -5.68 2.91
N THR A 148 -3.42 -5.95 3.60
CA THR A 148 -3.96 -7.31 3.78
C THR A 148 -5.48 -7.33 3.68
N THR A 149 -6.05 -8.51 3.46
CA THR A 149 -7.52 -8.72 3.50
C THR A 149 -8.05 -8.96 4.91
N LEU A 150 -7.23 -8.75 5.94
CA LEU A 150 -7.54 -9.07 7.35
C LEU A 150 -8.00 -7.86 8.18
N GLY A 151 -8.43 -6.78 7.52
CA GLY A 151 -8.97 -5.59 8.19
C GLY A 151 -7.94 -4.73 8.94
N ARG A 152 -6.64 -4.99 8.74
CA ARG A 152 -5.53 -4.26 9.38
C ARG A 152 -4.23 -4.37 8.58
N LEU A 153 -3.32 -3.44 8.84
CA LEU A 153 -1.94 -3.58 8.35
C LEU A 153 -1.22 -4.67 9.12
N TYR A 154 -0.33 -5.37 8.41
CA TYR A 154 0.61 -6.33 9.00
C TYR A 154 2.02 -5.82 8.83
N GLN A 155 2.94 -6.30 9.67
CA GLN A 155 4.34 -5.92 9.60
C GLN A 155 5.29 -7.10 9.75
N SER A 156 6.49 -6.99 9.17
CA SER A 156 7.58 -7.96 9.28
C SER A 156 8.91 -7.23 9.50
N ILE A 157 9.84 -7.90 10.19
CA ILE A 157 11.14 -7.36 10.53
C ILE A 157 12.24 -8.13 9.81
N SER A 158 13.25 -7.41 9.32
CA SER A 158 14.53 -7.99 8.89
C SER A 158 15.66 -7.51 9.81
N GLU A 159 16.54 -8.43 10.19
CA GLU A 159 17.72 -8.17 11.03
C GLU A 159 19.03 -8.26 10.23
N ASP A 160 18.96 -8.59 8.95
CA ASP A 160 20.09 -8.91 8.06
C ASP A 160 20.04 -8.08 6.77
N GLU A 161 19.70 -6.79 6.91
CA GLU A 161 19.68 -5.81 5.81
C GLU A 161 18.77 -6.21 4.62
N GLY A 162 17.61 -6.78 4.95
CA GLY A 162 16.56 -7.09 3.99
C GLY A 162 16.70 -8.44 3.29
N ILE A 163 17.67 -9.27 3.68
CA ILE A 163 17.87 -10.61 3.10
C ILE A 163 16.74 -11.53 3.56
N THR A 164 16.50 -11.64 4.86
CA THR A 164 15.41 -12.45 5.42
C THR A 164 14.48 -11.62 6.29
N TRP A 165 13.24 -12.09 6.39
CA TRP A 165 12.11 -11.41 7.01
C TRP A 165 11.38 -12.37 7.95
N SER A 166 10.96 -11.85 9.10
CA SER A 166 10.19 -12.59 10.10
C SER A 166 8.78 -12.91 9.59
N LEU A 167 8.09 -13.87 10.23
CA LEU A 167 6.67 -14.08 9.97
C LEU A 167 5.88 -12.77 10.20
N PRO A 168 5.03 -12.33 9.26
CA PRO A 168 4.25 -11.12 9.42
C PRO A 168 3.33 -11.17 10.65
N GLN A 169 3.33 -10.10 11.44
CA GLN A 169 2.51 -9.94 12.63
C GLN A 169 1.46 -8.84 12.43
N PRO A 170 0.26 -8.97 13.03
CA PRO A 170 -0.76 -7.93 12.94
C PRO A 170 -0.34 -6.67 13.69
N THR A 171 -0.75 -5.51 13.17
CA THR A 171 -0.63 -4.22 13.87
C THR A 171 -1.95 -3.80 14.51
N GLU A 172 -1.93 -2.71 15.28
CA GLU A 172 -3.14 -2.05 15.80
C GLU A 172 -3.84 -1.13 14.78
N LEU A 173 -3.30 -1.00 13.56
CA LEU A 173 -3.78 -0.06 12.55
C LEU A 173 -4.87 -0.70 11.67
N ALA A 174 -6.12 -0.31 11.92
CA ALA A 174 -7.26 -0.68 11.07
C ALA A 174 -7.02 -0.24 9.63
N SER A 175 -7.26 -1.14 8.67
CA SER A 175 -7.02 -0.84 7.27
C SER A 175 -7.86 -1.72 6.35
N SER A 176 -8.25 -1.18 5.21
CA SER A 176 -8.71 -2.00 4.10
C SER A 176 -7.55 -2.65 3.36
N TYR A 177 -7.87 -3.44 2.34
CA TYR A 177 -6.92 -3.91 1.34
C TYR A 177 -6.48 -2.79 0.39
N SER A 178 -5.88 -1.75 0.98
CA SER A 178 -5.31 -0.57 0.34
C SER A 178 -3.91 -0.33 0.92
N PRO A 179 -2.97 0.15 0.10
CA PRO A 179 -1.57 0.30 0.51
C PRO A 179 -1.40 1.39 1.57
N CYS A 180 -0.40 1.20 2.42
CA CYS A 180 0.10 2.24 3.31
C CYS A 180 1.38 2.85 2.75
N ARG A 181 1.71 4.04 3.25
CA ARG A 181 3.00 4.68 3.03
C ARG A 181 3.75 4.83 4.34
N LEU A 182 4.91 4.20 4.42
CA LEU A 182 5.82 4.29 5.55
C LEU A 182 7.05 5.14 5.19
N ARG A 183 7.41 6.10 6.04
CA ARG A 183 8.61 6.95 5.89
C ARG A 183 9.23 7.26 7.23
N THR A 184 10.55 7.43 7.27
CA THR A 184 11.25 8.02 8.41
C THR A 184 11.16 9.55 8.32
N ILE A 185 10.81 10.20 9.42
CA ILE A 185 10.81 11.66 9.57
C ILE A 185 12.27 12.11 9.80
N PRO A 186 12.89 12.87 8.87
CA PRO A 186 14.34 13.09 8.90
C PRO A 186 14.86 13.84 10.14
N THR A 187 14.05 14.72 10.73
CA THR A 187 14.45 15.56 11.86
C THR A 187 14.41 14.84 13.20
N THR A 188 13.65 13.75 13.31
CA THR A 188 13.44 13.03 14.59
C THR A 188 13.87 11.57 14.54
N GLY A 189 13.86 10.95 13.36
CA GLY A 189 14.04 9.49 13.21
C GLY A 189 12.75 8.70 13.45
N ASP A 190 11.66 9.36 13.86
CA ASP A 190 10.35 8.74 14.06
C ASP A 190 9.77 8.26 12.72
N LEU A 191 8.82 7.33 12.78
CA LEU A 191 8.14 6.80 11.60
C LEU A 191 6.83 7.55 11.36
N LEU A 192 6.53 7.85 10.09
CA LEU A 192 5.23 8.32 9.60
C LEU A 192 4.56 7.19 8.80
N CYS A 193 3.32 6.85 9.15
CA CYS A 193 2.46 6.00 8.33
C CYS A 193 1.28 6.84 7.80
N VAL A 194 1.00 6.74 6.51
CA VAL A 194 -0.18 7.32 5.86
C VAL A 194 -0.96 6.20 5.17
N TRP A 195 -2.22 5.99 5.53
CA TRP A 195 -2.99 4.84 5.03
C TRP A 195 -4.50 5.07 5.06
N ASN A 196 -5.24 4.18 4.41
CA ASN A 196 -6.70 4.14 4.48
C ASN A 196 -7.17 3.50 5.80
N GLN A 197 -7.28 4.32 6.86
CA GLN A 197 -7.78 3.88 8.16
C GLN A 197 -9.28 3.63 8.11
N VAL A 198 -9.69 2.37 8.08
CA VAL A 198 -11.11 1.97 8.01
C VAL A 198 -11.37 0.73 8.86
N SER A 199 -12.52 0.71 9.54
CA SER A 199 -13.01 -0.42 10.32
C SER A 199 -13.52 -1.56 9.45
N GLY A 200 -13.75 -2.73 10.05
CA GLY A 200 -14.37 -3.84 9.34
C GLY A 200 -15.81 -3.56 8.91
N ASP A 201 -16.60 -2.82 9.70
CA ASP A 201 -17.96 -2.40 9.32
C ASP A 201 -17.94 -1.53 8.05
N GLU A 202 -17.06 -0.54 8.00
CA GLU A 202 -16.92 0.33 6.83
C GLU A 202 -16.49 -0.45 5.59
N ILE A 203 -15.57 -1.41 5.74
CA ILE A 203 -15.17 -2.29 4.64
C ILE A 203 -16.38 -3.08 4.12
N ARG A 204 -17.12 -3.75 5.02
CA ARG A 204 -18.32 -4.55 4.65
C ARG A 204 -19.36 -3.72 3.93
N ARG A 205 -19.51 -2.44 4.30
CA ARG A 205 -20.45 -1.52 3.67
C ARG A 205 -19.91 -0.83 2.40
N GLY A 206 -18.70 -1.18 1.95
CA GLY A 206 -18.12 -0.73 0.68
C GLY A 206 -17.32 0.57 0.75
N PHE A 207 -16.97 1.06 1.94
CA PHE A 207 -16.31 2.35 2.16
C PHE A 207 -14.79 2.24 2.36
N ARG A 208 -14.17 1.20 1.76
CA ARG A 208 -12.76 0.86 1.96
C ARG A 208 -11.74 1.97 1.63
N ARG A 209 -12.14 2.96 0.81
CA ARG A 209 -11.33 4.09 0.34
C ARG A 209 -12.00 5.43 0.63
N SER A 210 -12.84 5.49 1.67
CA SER A 210 -13.58 6.70 2.03
C SER A 210 -12.93 7.50 3.15
N ARG A 211 -11.76 7.06 3.63
CA ARG A 211 -10.94 7.77 4.61
C ARG A 211 -9.45 7.58 4.34
N LEU A 212 -8.66 8.64 4.52
CA LEU A 212 -7.20 8.60 4.55
C LEU A 212 -6.73 9.29 5.83
N SER A 213 -5.85 8.62 6.57
CA SER A 213 -5.32 9.10 7.83
C SER A 213 -3.81 8.96 7.86
N LEU A 214 -3.20 9.55 8.87
CA LEU A 214 -1.81 9.35 9.22
C LEU A 214 -1.64 9.20 10.73
N ALA A 215 -0.51 8.65 11.13
CA ALA A 215 -0.04 8.56 12.50
C ALA A 215 1.48 8.45 12.50
N ILE A 216 2.09 8.71 13.66
CA ILE A 216 3.53 8.56 13.86
C ILE A 216 3.83 7.45 14.87
N SER A 217 5.01 6.87 14.78
CA SER A 217 5.58 5.99 15.81
C SER A 217 6.93 6.55 16.26
N THR A 218 7.10 6.66 17.57
CA THR A 218 8.33 7.12 18.22
C THR A 218 9.11 5.97 18.87
N ASP A 219 8.73 4.74 18.56
CA ASP A 219 9.25 3.50 19.14
C ASP A 219 9.42 2.41 18.07
N ASP A 220 9.89 2.82 16.89
CA ASP A 220 10.27 1.94 15.78
C ASP A 220 9.13 1.00 15.31
N GLY A 221 7.90 1.51 15.30
CA GLY A 221 6.71 0.81 14.78
C GLY A 221 6.02 -0.10 15.79
N VAL A 222 6.39 -0.05 17.07
CA VAL A 222 5.74 -0.82 18.14
C VAL A 222 4.37 -0.25 18.48
N SER A 223 4.26 1.07 18.61
CA SER A 223 3.00 1.78 18.86
C SER A 223 2.83 3.01 17.97
N TRP A 224 1.57 3.37 17.72
CA TRP A 224 1.21 4.50 16.88
C TRP A 224 0.42 5.56 17.65
N ARG A 225 0.69 6.83 17.37
CA ARG A 225 0.10 7.99 18.05
C ARG A 225 -0.10 9.18 17.10
N ASN A 226 -0.71 10.23 17.62
CA ASN A 226 -1.00 11.48 16.90
C ASN A 226 -1.75 11.23 15.58
N PHE A 227 -2.83 10.44 15.68
CA PHE A 227 -3.66 10.12 14.55
C PHE A 227 -4.32 11.39 14.00
N LYS A 228 -4.29 11.56 12.68
CA LYS A 228 -4.93 12.69 11.99
C LYS A 228 -5.62 12.18 10.75
N THR A 229 -6.81 12.71 10.48
CA THR A 229 -7.56 12.42 9.24
C THR A 229 -7.27 13.49 8.19
N LEU A 230 -6.79 13.07 7.02
CA LEU A 230 -6.55 13.93 5.86
C LEU A 230 -7.82 14.13 5.04
N GLU A 231 -8.54 13.04 4.81
CA GLU A 231 -9.80 13.03 4.05
C GLU A 231 -10.76 12.04 4.69
N VAL A 232 -12.04 12.38 4.69
CA VAL A 232 -13.13 11.49 5.09
C VAL A 232 -14.41 11.89 4.36
N GLY A 233 -15.18 10.92 3.91
CA GLY A 233 -16.47 11.16 3.27
C GLY A 233 -17.42 9.98 3.42
N GLY A 234 -18.67 10.18 3.02
CA GLY A 234 -19.71 9.19 3.20
C GLY A 234 -20.02 8.93 4.69
N PRO A 235 -20.43 7.70 5.02
CA PRO A 235 -20.84 7.33 6.37
C PRO A 235 -19.65 6.83 7.20
N ALA A 236 -18.41 7.10 6.74
CA ALA A 236 -17.20 6.76 7.45
C ALA A 236 -17.14 7.46 8.82
N ASP A 237 -16.54 6.79 9.79
CA ASP A 237 -16.31 7.35 11.13
C ASP A 237 -15.40 8.59 11.01
N ARG A 238 -15.70 9.64 11.79
CA ARG A 238 -14.97 10.91 11.82
C ARG A 238 -14.03 11.03 13.01
N SER A 239 -13.90 9.96 13.81
CA SER A 239 -12.89 9.83 14.85
C SER A 239 -11.49 9.79 14.23
N ASP A 240 -10.52 10.41 14.90
CA ASP A 240 -9.13 10.44 14.45
C ASP A 240 -8.50 9.04 14.40
N ARG A 241 -8.91 8.17 15.32
CA ARG A 241 -8.47 6.78 15.40
C ARG A 241 -9.66 5.83 15.30
N VAL A 242 -9.50 4.78 14.51
CA VAL A 242 -10.45 3.67 14.40
C VAL A 242 -9.72 2.36 14.64
N ALA A 243 -10.34 1.50 15.46
CA ALA A 243 -9.80 0.19 15.78
C ALA A 243 -10.21 -0.85 14.72
N PRO A 244 -9.35 -1.85 14.45
CA PRO A 244 -9.76 -3.00 13.66
C PRO A 244 -10.73 -3.89 14.45
N ASP A 245 -11.42 -4.81 13.77
CA ASP A 245 -12.23 -5.86 14.42
C ASP A 245 -11.33 -6.69 15.37
N ASP A 246 -11.83 -7.06 16.56
CA ASP A 246 -11.03 -7.79 17.56
C ASP A 246 -10.52 -9.14 17.03
N GLU A 247 -11.39 -9.89 16.35
CA GLU A 247 -11.05 -11.14 15.69
C GLU A 247 -10.38 -10.86 14.33
N ILE A 248 -9.21 -11.45 14.13
CA ILE A 248 -8.52 -11.38 12.85
C ILE A 248 -9.15 -12.41 11.91
N GLY A 249 -9.79 -11.92 10.86
CA GLY A 249 -10.37 -12.73 9.80
C GLY A 249 -10.50 -11.93 8.51
N MET A 250 -10.87 -12.60 7.43
CA MET A 250 -11.10 -11.95 6.15
C MET A 250 -12.20 -10.89 6.27
N VAL A 251 -11.91 -9.68 5.80
CA VAL A 251 -12.88 -8.59 5.70
C VAL A 251 -12.92 -8.06 4.27
N ARG A 252 -14.13 -8.03 3.69
CA ARG A 252 -14.41 -7.48 2.36
C ARG A 252 -15.79 -6.84 2.32
N GLY A 253 -16.06 -6.04 1.28
CA GLY A 253 -17.40 -5.52 1.02
C GLY A 253 -18.43 -6.62 0.81
N GLU A 254 -19.67 -6.36 1.25
CA GLU A 254 -20.82 -7.17 0.89
C GLU A 254 -21.09 -7.05 -0.61
N LYS A 255 -21.55 -8.14 -1.23
CA LYS A 255 -21.75 -8.17 -2.69
C LYS A 255 -22.76 -7.12 -3.16
N GLU A 256 -23.79 -6.88 -2.34
CA GLU A 256 -24.89 -5.97 -2.62
C GLU A 256 -24.97 -4.92 -1.51
N LEU A 257 -24.56 -3.69 -1.82
CA LEU A 257 -24.40 -2.59 -0.85
C LEU A 257 -25.66 -1.71 -0.70
N GLY A 258 -26.65 -1.89 -1.56
CA GLY A 258 -27.83 -1.02 -1.60
C GLY A 258 -27.53 0.38 -2.17
N GLU A 259 -28.28 1.39 -1.72
CA GLU A 259 -28.08 2.78 -2.15
C GLU A 259 -26.87 3.38 -1.42
N LEU A 260 -25.96 3.96 -2.20
CA LEU A 260 -24.75 4.60 -1.70
C LEU A 260 -24.98 6.09 -1.42
N PRO A 261 -24.32 6.63 -0.39
CA PRO A 261 -24.47 8.03 -0.02
C PRO A 261 -23.81 8.99 -1.02
N THR A 262 -24.40 10.17 -1.15
CA THR A 262 -24.02 11.19 -2.16
C THR A 262 -22.72 11.93 -1.87
N ASP A 263 -22.27 11.89 -0.61
CA ASP A 263 -21.04 12.49 -0.11
C ASP A 263 -19.87 11.49 -0.01
N MET A 264 -20.00 10.30 -0.59
CA MET A 264 -18.92 9.31 -0.63
C MET A 264 -17.75 9.80 -1.48
N ILE A 265 -16.57 9.78 -0.88
CA ILE A 265 -15.30 10.09 -1.56
C ILE A 265 -14.55 8.83 -1.95
N TYR A 266 -13.54 9.02 -2.79
CA TYR A 266 -12.49 8.06 -3.05
C TYR A 266 -11.14 8.69 -2.71
N VAL A 267 -10.35 8.01 -1.88
CA VAL A 267 -8.98 8.43 -1.54
C VAL A 267 -8.07 7.20 -1.43
N SER A 268 -6.89 7.24 -2.05
CA SER A 268 -5.93 6.12 -2.00
C SER A 268 -4.54 6.48 -2.51
N TYR A 269 -3.63 5.50 -2.53
CA TYR A 269 -2.28 5.62 -3.09
C TYR A 269 -1.49 6.80 -2.51
N PRO A 270 -1.38 6.91 -1.17
CA PRO A 270 -0.63 7.98 -0.53
C PRO A 270 0.86 7.90 -0.82
N ASN A 271 1.51 9.06 -0.83
CA ASN A 271 2.94 9.23 -0.77
C ASN A 271 3.27 10.36 0.22
N ALA A 272 4.47 10.32 0.79
CA ALA A 272 4.97 11.30 1.73
C ALA A 272 6.45 11.57 1.43
N HIS A 273 6.78 12.86 1.38
CA HIS A 273 8.14 13.37 1.22
C HIS A 273 8.39 14.47 2.25
N PHE A 274 9.66 14.72 2.54
CA PHE A 274 10.09 15.78 3.43
C PHE A 274 11.00 16.74 2.69
N PHE A 275 10.79 18.04 2.89
CA PHE A 275 11.62 19.10 2.31
C PHE A 275 11.75 20.23 3.33
N GLY A 276 12.98 20.51 3.78
CA GLY A 276 13.20 21.44 4.88
C GLY A 276 12.47 20.98 6.15
N ASP A 277 11.62 21.85 6.69
CA ASP A 277 10.77 21.61 7.85
C ASP A 277 9.32 21.25 7.48
N GLU A 278 9.06 20.90 6.22
CA GLU A 278 7.73 20.55 5.71
C GLU A 278 7.61 19.05 5.38
N VAL A 279 6.41 18.53 5.60
CA VAL A 279 5.93 17.26 5.03
C VAL A 279 5.02 17.56 3.84
N VAL A 280 5.30 16.90 2.72
CA VAL A 280 4.52 16.96 1.48
C VAL A 280 3.80 15.62 1.31
N LEU A 281 2.48 15.64 1.46
CA LEU A 281 1.61 14.48 1.32
C LEU A 281 0.94 14.53 -0.06
N LEU A 282 0.99 13.42 -0.80
CA LEU A 282 0.37 13.31 -2.12
C LEU A 282 -0.51 12.07 -2.18
N TYR A 283 -1.71 12.17 -2.76
CA TYR A 283 -2.61 11.02 -2.87
C TYR A 283 -3.61 11.19 -4.01
N ASP A 284 -4.20 10.08 -4.45
CA ASP A 284 -5.33 10.10 -5.37
C ASP A 284 -6.58 10.53 -4.61
N PHE A 285 -7.32 11.49 -5.16
CA PHE A 285 -8.54 12.02 -4.55
C PHE A 285 -9.66 12.18 -5.57
N GLY A 286 -10.82 11.63 -5.23
CA GLY A 286 -12.09 11.75 -5.93
C GLY A 286 -13.14 12.31 -4.97
N PRO A 287 -13.40 13.63 -4.98
CA PRO A 287 -14.19 14.31 -3.96
C PRO A 287 -15.68 13.97 -4.00
N GLN A 288 -16.17 13.48 -5.13
CA GLN A 288 -17.55 13.07 -5.29
C GLN A 288 -17.65 12.06 -6.43
N LEU A 289 -18.55 11.10 -6.30
CA LEU A 289 -18.89 10.17 -7.37
C LEU A 289 -19.77 10.89 -8.42
N ASP A 290 -19.37 10.83 -9.68
CA ASP A 290 -20.08 11.46 -10.79
C ASP A 290 -21.08 10.48 -11.41
N ALA A 291 -22.38 10.79 -11.31
CA ALA A 291 -23.46 10.02 -11.92
C ALA A 291 -23.75 10.40 -13.38
N SER A 292 -23.08 11.40 -13.95
CA SER A 292 -23.25 11.76 -15.36
C SER A 292 -22.67 10.68 -16.30
N THR A 293 -21.72 9.88 -15.81
CA THR A 293 -21.13 8.73 -16.50
C THR A 293 -21.97 7.45 -16.30
N ASP A 294 -21.74 6.44 -17.14
CA ASP A 294 -22.36 5.10 -17.00
C ASP A 294 -21.32 4.01 -17.30
N PRO A 295 -20.87 3.25 -16.28
CA PRO A 295 -21.24 3.38 -14.86
C PRO A 295 -20.73 4.70 -14.23
N PRO A 296 -21.34 5.15 -13.11
CA PRO A 296 -20.81 6.22 -12.28
C PRO A 296 -19.32 6.05 -11.96
N SER A 297 -18.58 7.15 -11.89
CA SER A 297 -17.13 7.13 -11.66
C SER A 297 -16.63 8.35 -10.90
N TRP A 298 -15.50 8.22 -10.19
CA TRP A 298 -14.87 9.36 -9.53
C TRP A 298 -13.92 10.09 -10.51
N PRO A 299 -14.07 11.40 -10.73
CA PRO A 299 -13.03 12.21 -11.35
C PRO A 299 -11.83 12.26 -10.40
N ARG A 300 -10.80 11.44 -10.67
CA ARG A 300 -9.61 11.33 -9.83
C ARG A 300 -8.57 12.37 -10.23
N HIS A 301 -8.06 13.09 -9.23
CA HIS A 301 -6.91 13.97 -9.37
C HIS A 301 -5.88 13.66 -8.28
N ARG A 302 -4.65 14.14 -8.47
CA ARG A 302 -3.61 14.10 -7.44
C ARG A 302 -3.79 15.31 -6.53
N LYS A 303 -4.04 15.08 -5.24
CA LYS A 303 -4.07 16.13 -4.23
C LYS A 303 -2.72 16.20 -3.53
N ILE A 304 -2.25 17.42 -3.27
CA ILE A 304 -1.03 17.71 -2.53
C ILE A 304 -1.42 18.49 -1.27
N VAL A 305 -0.92 18.05 -0.13
CA VAL A 305 -1.08 18.74 1.16
C VAL A 305 0.31 18.96 1.74
N ILE A 306 0.63 20.23 2.00
CA ILE A 306 1.90 20.64 2.62
C ILE A 306 1.60 21.13 4.03
N ARG A 307 2.37 20.64 5.00
CA ARG A 307 2.26 21.01 6.41
C ARG A 307 3.65 21.11 7.03
N PRO A 308 3.85 21.94 8.07
CA PRO A 308 5.06 21.85 8.89
C PRO A 308 5.19 20.46 9.51
N ILE A 309 6.41 19.94 9.68
CA ILE A 309 6.66 18.66 10.37
C ILE A 309 6.09 18.68 11.79
N ALA A 310 6.16 19.83 12.48
CA ALA A 310 5.59 20.01 13.82
C ALA A 310 4.09 19.66 13.89
N TRP A 311 3.34 19.91 12.81
CA TRP A 311 1.91 19.58 12.74
C TRP A 311 1.63 18.08 12.93
N LEU A 312 2.59 17.20 12.61
CA LEU A 312 2.45 15.76 12.84
C LEU A 312 2.42 15.40 14.34
N TYR A 313 2.95 16.27 15.19
CA TYR A 313 3.09 16.06 16.65
C TYR A 313 2.08 16.85 17.48
N ASP A 314 1.35 17.77 16.86
CA ASP A 314 0.28 18.56 17.50
C ASP A 314 -0.96 17.71 17.86
#